data_AF-A0AAD5V2K2-F1
#
_entry.id   AF-A0AAD5V2K2-F1
#
_cell.length_a   1.000
_cell.length_b   1.000
_cell.length_c   1.000
_cell.angle_alpha   90.00
_cell.angle_beta   90.00
_cell.angle_gamma   90.00
#
_symmetry.space_group_name_H-M   'P 1'
#
loop_
_entity.id
_entity.type
_entity.pdbx_description
1 polymer ?
#
loop_
_entity_poly.entity_id
_entity_poly.type
_entity_poly.pdbx_seq_one_letter_code
_entity_poly.pdbx_strand_id
1 'polypeptide(L)'
;MVFLDLPFQPTLILGTAQVVTDLLDKRSDIYSDRVHVIMDELMSWDFNFAFLPYGPKWRAHRRLFHEHFHQGVIGQYLPVVNGQIRLFLQRTLVDSSRLSDQIRLLFSGIILKIVYGMDIRDLDDEYIRMAQMAMEGQSKSHMPGACWVEYFPFLRHIPSWVPGTSSKKLAEKYRPFAEGMVVLPYEQVRSAVLEGSARPCIARTLITKIQDLNINPEQRAKDDALAMGTLAITYAAAADTSTAALQVFLLAMSLHPEVQQKAQAELSTVVGPNRLPDPSDLQSLIYIRAILLETLRWKPIVPLSLFHRVLRDDEYNGYFIPKGTVIIPAAWAILQNPEEYPEPEKFRPERFIENGKLKPQIRDPFTIAFGFGRR
;
A
#
# COMPACT_ATOMS: atom_id res chain seq x y z
N MET A 1 -20.78 12.60 9.68
CA MET A 1 -20.66 12.57 8.20
C MET A 1 -20.69 13.99 7.70
N VAL A 2 -19.96 14.31 6.63
CA VAL A 2 -20.02 15.63 5.98
C VAL A 2 -20.22 15.42 4.49
N PHE A 3 -21.26 16.03 3.92
CA PHE A 3 -21.52 16.00 2.48
C PHE A 3 -20.97 17.27 1.82
N LEU A 4 -20.27 17.10 0.71
CA LEU A 4 -19.73 18.17 -0.12
C LEU A 4 -20.32 18.05 -1.52
N ASP A 5 -21.02 19.09 -1.95
CA ASP A 5 -21.51 19.21 -3.32
C ASP A 5 -20.39 19.81 -4.19
N LEU A 6 -19.47 18.94 -4.63
CA LEU A 6 -18.42 19.33 -5.56
C LEU A 6 -18.95 19.19 -7.00
N PRO A 7 -18.68 20.16 -7.89
CA PRO A 7 -19.09 20.07 -9.28
C PRO A 7 -18.69 18.71 -9.89
N PHE A 8 -19.68 18.02 -10.46
CA PHE A 8 -19.55 16.70 -11.11
C PHE A 8 -19.19 15.51 -10.20
N GLN A 9 -18.93 15.72 -8.91
CA GLN A 9 -18.47 14.67 -7.98
C GLN A 9 -19.04 14.87 -6.57
N PRO A 10 -20.34 14.59 -6.33
CA PRO A 10 -20.89 14.61 -4.97
C PRO A 10 -20.03 13.72 -4.08
N THR A 11 -19.62 14.25 -2.92
CA THR A 11 -18.63 13.62 -2.05
C THR A 11 -19.12 13.53 -0.62
N LEU A 12 -18.93 12.39 0.02
CA LEU A 12 -19.32 12.14 1.41
C LEU A 12 -18.10 11.71 2.23
N ILE A 13 -17.79 12.50 3.26
CA ILE A 13 -16.69 12.24 4.18
C ILE A 13 -17.20 11.49 5.41
N LEU A 14 -16.57 10.36 5.70
CA LEU A 14 -16.89 9.49 6.83
C LEU A 14 -15.84 9.69 7.93
N GLY A 15 -16.21 10.37 9.02
CA GLY A 15 -15.29 10.77 10.10
C GLY A 15 -15.30 9.91 11.35
N THR A 16 -16.15 8.88 11.42
CA THR A 16 -16.33 8.04 12.62
C THR A 16 -16.22 6.57 12.26
N ALA A 17 -15.62 5.75 13.14
CA ALA A 17 -15.46 4.32 12.92
C ALA A 17 -16.80 3.62 12.66
N GLN A 18 -17.86 3.96 13.42
CA GLN A 18 -19.18 3.35 13.28
C GLN A 18 -19.74 3.49 11.86
N VAL A 19 -19.78 4.72 11.34
CA VAL A 19 -20.32 4.98 9.99
C VAL A 19 -19.48 4.27 8.92
N VAL A 20 -18.15 4.27 9.06
CA VAL A 20 -17.28 3.59 8.11
C VAL A 20 -17.56 2.09 8.10
N THR A 21 -17.67 1.46 9.26
CA THR A 21 -18.02 0.03 9.35
C THR A 21 -19.42 -0.26 8.79
N ASP A 22 -20.40 0.59 9.09
CA ASP A 22 -21.77 0.39 8.59
C ASP A 22 -21.85 0.47 7.07
N LEU A 23 -21.13 1.40 6.44
CA LEU A 23 -21.19 1.60 4.99
C LEU A 23 -20.19 0.73 4.22
N LEU A 24 -18.91 0.72 4.61
CA LEU A 24 -17.85 0.08 3.84
C LEU A 24 -17.71 -1.41 4.14
N ASP A 25 -18.00 -1.86 5.37
CA ASP A 25 -17.92 -3.27 5.74
C ASP A 25 -19.27 -3.97 5.54
N LYS A 26 -20.30 -3.54 6.29
CA LYS A 26 -21.61 -4.19 6.31
C LYS A 26 -22.36 -4.05 4.99
N ARG A 27 -22.18 -2.93 4.28
CA ARG A 27 -22.76 -2.67 2.94
C ARG A 27 -21.69 -2.68 1.84
N SER A 28 -20.65 -3.51 2.01
CA SER A 28 -19.51 -3.57 1.08
C SER A 28 -19.89 -3.87 -0.38
N ASP A 29 -21.03 -4.48 -0.66
CA ASP A 29 -21.54 -4.69 -2.02
C ASP A 29 -21.97 -3.40 -2.73
N ILE A 30 -22.28 -2.34 -1.97
CA ILE A 30 -22.66 -1.01 -2.47
C ILE A 30 -21.46 -0.06 -2.50
N TYR A 31 -20.61 -0.11 -1.47
CA TYR A 31 -19.57 0.90 -1.22
C TYR A 31 -18.13 0.45 -1.58
N SER A 32 -17.94 -0.70 -2.24
CA SER A 32 -16.60 -1.16 -2.64
C SER A 32 -16.19 -0.78 -4.06
N ASP A 33 -16.94 0.08 -4.76
CA ASP A 33 -16.53 0.53 -6.09
C ASP A 33 -15.47 1.64 -6.03
N ARG A 34 -14.81 1.92 -7.15
CA ARG A 34 -13.83 3.00 -7.30
C ARG A 34 -14.27 3.98 -8.38
N VAL A 35 -13.77 5.21 -8.27
CA VAL A 35 -13.87 6.18 -9.37
C VAL A 35 -12.95 5.72 -10.48
N HIS A 36 -13.44 5.77 -11.71
CA HIS A 36 -12.61 5.52 -12.88
C HIS A 36 -11.69 6.71 -13.11
N VAL A 37 -10.38 6.50 -13.06
CA VAL A 37 -9.34 7.52 -13.25
C VAL A 37 -8.82 7.44 -14.69
N ILE A 38 -9.11 8.44 -15.50
CA ILE A 38 -8.74 8.47 -16.93
C ILE A 38 -7.22 8.61 -17.08
N MET A 39 -6.58 9.34 -16.18
CA MET A 39 -5.13 9.48 -16.15
C MET A 39 -4.41 8.15 -15.94
N ASP A 40 -5.01 7.19 -15.23
CA ASP A 40 -4.42 5.85 -15.09
C ASP A 40 -4.40 5.13 -16.44
N GLU A 41 -5.46 5.23 -17.25
CA GLU A 41 -5.44 4.68 -18.61
C GLU A 41 -4.40 5.36 -19.49
N LEU A 42 -4.35 6.70 -19.44
CA LEU A 42 -3.42 7.49 -20.25
C LEU A 42 -1.95 7.23 -19.87
N MET A 43 -1.66 6.82 -18.64
CA MET A 43 -0.31 6.56 -18.15
C MET A 43 0.03 5.06 -18.07
N SER A 44 -0.82 4.17 -18.57
CA SER A 44 -0.61 2.71 -18.50
C SER A 44 -0.57 2.16 -17.07
N TRP A 45 -1.39 2.71 -16.17
CA TRP A 45 -1.63 2.27 -14.79
C TRP A 45 -2.94 1.48 -14.62
N ASP A 46 -3.59 1.08 -15.71
CA ASP A 46 -4.87 0.38 -15.71
C ASP A 46 -4.83 -1.04 -15.10
N PHE A 47 -3.67 -1.50 -14.62
CA PHE A 47 -3.48 -2.71 -13.84
C PHE A 47 -3.63 -2.50 -12.32
N ASN A 48 -3.64 -1.24 -11.85
CA ASN A 48 -3.60 -0.92 -10.43
C ASN A 48 -4.94 -1.26 -9.75
N PHE A 49 -5.02 -2.46 -9.18
CA PHE A 49 -6.27 -2.95 -8.59
C PHE A 49 -6.69 -2.18 -7.32
N ALA A 50 -5.84 -1.31 -6.76
CA ALA A 50 -6.24 -0.39 -5.70
C ALA A 50 -7.29 0.62 -6.20
N PHE A 51 -7.20 1.04 -7.47
CA PHE A 51 -8.08 2.03 -8.12
C PHE A 51 -9.04 1.42 -9.15
N LEU A 52 -8.84 0.16 -9.56
CA LEU A 52 -9.77 -0.48 -10.49
C LEU A 52 -11.22 -0.47 -9.98
N PRO A 53 -12.22 -0.15 -10.82
CA PRO A 53 -13.63 -0.35 -10.49
C PRO A 53 -13.93 -1.80 -10.11
N TYR A 54 -14.97 -1.99 -9.29
CA TYR A 54 -15.37 -3.32 -8.83
C TYR A 54 -15.86 -4.14 -10.01
N GLY A 55 -15.21 -5.27 -10.28
CA GLY A 55 -15.53 -6.08 -11.45
C GLY A 55 -14.60 -7.27 -11.65
N PRO A 56 -14.73 -7.99 -12.78
CA PRO A 56 -13.92 -9.17 -13.08
C PRO A 56 -12.41 -8.90 -13.08
N LYS A 57 -11.95 -7.78 -13.66
CA LYS A 57 -10.52 -7.40 -13.69
C LYS A 57 -9.96 -7.23 -12.28
N TRP A 58 -10.65 -6.45 -11.43
CA TRP A 58 -10.26 -6.28 -10.03
C TRP A 58 -10.23 -7.62 -9.27
N ARG A 59 -11.28 -8.46 -9.42
CA ARG A 59 -11.34 -9.77 -8.76
C ARG A 59 -10.18 -10.67 -9.16
N ALA A 60 -9.78 -10.67 -10.43
CA ALA A 60 -8.65 -11.45 -10.92
C ALA A 60 -7.34 -11.01 -10.26
N HIS A 61 -7.03 -9.71 -10.26
CA HIS A 61 -5.83 -9.18 -9.60
C HIS A 61 -5.85 -9.45 -8.08
N ARG A 62 -6.98 -9.18 -7.41
CA ARG A 62 -7.12 -9.39 -5.97
C ARG A 62 -6.95 -10.85 -5.58
N ARG A 63 -7.52 -11.78 -6.37
CA ARG A 63 -7.35 -13.21 -6.15
C ARG A 63 -5.89 -13.62 -6.31
N LEU A 64 -5.25 -13.25 -7.42
CA LEU A 64 -3.86 -13.59 -7.68
C LEU A 64 -2.93 -13.05 -6.59
N PHE A 65 -3.12 -11.80 -6.16
CA PHE A 65 -2.39 -11.23 -5.02
C PHE A 65 -2.61 -12.06 -3.75
N HIS A 66 -3.87 -12.35 -3.42
CA HIS A 66 -4.22 -13.05 -2.18
C HIS A 66 -3.64 -14.47 -2.12
N GLU A 67 -3.55 -15.18 -3.26
CA GLU A 67 -2.93 -16.51 -3.36
C GLU A 67 -1.47 -16.52 -2.85
N HIS A 68 -0.76 -15.40 -2.91
CA HIS A 68 0.63 -15.29 -2.47
C HIS A 68 0.83 -14.51 -1.16
N PHE A 69 -0.15 -13.71 -0.72
CA PHE A 69 0.02 -12.79 0.42
C PHE A 69 -1.01 -12.96 1.54
N HIS A 70 -1.76 -14.05 1.59
CA HIS A 70 -2.64 -14.35 2.73
C HIS A 70 -1.85 -14.82 3.97
N GLN A 71 -2.45 -14.70 5.16
CA GLN A 71 -1.78 -14.98 6.45
C GLN A 71 -1.16 -16.39 6.55
N GLY A 72 -1.73 -17.36 5.84
CA GLY A 72 -1.24 -18.74 5.84
C GLY A 72 0.04 -18.99 5.03
N VAL A 73 0.42 -18.06 4.13
CA VAL A 73 1.61 -18.23 3.27
C VAL A 73 2.73 -17.23 3.56
N ILE A 74 2.43 -16.06 4.13
CA ILE A 74 3.43 -15.01 4.35
C ILE A 74 4.62 -15.44 5.21
N GLY A 75 4.46 -16.46 6.07
CA GLY A 75 5.55 -17.02 6.88
C GLY A 75 6.73 -17.52 6.03
N GLN A 76 6.49 -17.95 4.79
CA GLN A 76 7.55 -18.41 3.88
C GLN A 76 8.54 -17.30 3.49
N TYR A 77 8.15 -16.03 3.63
CA TYR A 77 8.99 -14.87 3.27
C TYR A 77 9.86 -14.37 4.41
N LEU A 78 9.69 -14.88 5.63
CA LEU A 78 10.47 -14.48 6.80
C LEU A 78 12.00 -14.58 6.60
N PRO A 79 12.56 -15.60 5.93
CA PRO A 79 13.99 -15.64 5.65
C PRO A 79 14.46 -14.45 4.80
N VAL A 80 13.67 -14.01 3.83
CA VAL A 80 13.97 -12.84 2.98
C VAL A 80 13.90 -11.56 3.81
N VAL A 81 12.83 -11.39 4.60
CA VAL A 81 12.64 -10.24 5.49
C VAL A 81 13.82 -10.12 6.46
N ASN A 82 14.16 -11.21 7.16
CA ASN A 82 15.25 -11.24 8.13
C ASN A 82 16.62 -10.98 7.48
N GLY A 83 16.84 -11.49 6.26
CA GLY A 83 18.05 -11.22 5.50
C GLY A 83 18.22 -9.73 5.19
N GLN A 84 17.15 -9.08 4.71
CA GLN A 84 17.16 -7.65 4.40
C GLN A 84 17.28 -6.77 5.65
N ILE A 85 16.63 -7.14 6.76
CA ILE A 85 16.77 -6.45 8.06
C ILE A 85 18.23 -6.49 8.51
N ARG A 86 18.93 -7.63 8.42
CA ARG A 86 20.35 -7.73 8.80
C ARG A 86 21.23 -6.81 7.95
N LEU A 87 21.00 -6.77 6.63
CA LEU A 87 21.73 -5.86 5.74
C LEU A 87 21.47 -4.39 6.09
N PHE A 88 20.22 -4.03 6.38
CA PHE A 88 19.85 -2.69 6.83
C PHE A 88 20.58 -2.31 8.13
N LEU A 89 20.57 -3.18 9.14
CA LEU A 89 21.26 -2.95 10.41
C LEU A 89 22.77 -2.77 10.21
N GLN A 90 23.40 -3.61 9.36
CA GLN A 90 24.83 -3.49 9.04
C GLN A 90 25.16 -2.15 8.36
N ARG A 91 24.37 -1.73 7.37
CA ARG A 91 24.54 -0.45 6.68
C ARG A 91 24.37 0.73 7.63
N THR A 92 23.34 0.68 8.48
CA THR A 92 23.04 1.74 9.47
C THR A 92 24.15 1.87 10.52
N LEU A 93 24.75 0.74 10.93
CA LEU A 93 25.85 0.73 11.89
C LEU A 93 27.11 1.41 11.32
N VAL A 94 27.36 1.25 10.02
CA VAL A 94 28.51 1.86 9.33
C VAL A 94 28.27 3.34 9.05
N ASP A 95 27.08 3.70 8.57
CA ASP A 95 26.73 5.08 8.22
C ASP A 95 25.23 5.33 8.47
N SER A 96 24.94 6.06 9.55
CA SER A 96 23.58 6.45 9.92
C SER A 96 23.12 7.74 9.24
N SER A 97 24.01 8.49 8.56
CA SER A 97 23.64 9.73 7.88
C SER A 97 22.69 9.51 6.70
N ARG A 98 22.70 8.29 6.14
CA ARG A 98 21.87 7.84 5.02
C ARG A 98 20.66 7.01 5.43
N LEU A 99 20.21 7.12 6.68
CA LEU A 99 19.15 6.29 7.24
C LEU A 99 17.87 6.26 6.38
N SER A 100 17.44 7.39 5.84
CA SER A 100 16.25 7.46 4.97
C SER A 100 16.39 6.61 3.70
N ASP A 101 17.53 6.68 3.03
CA ASP A 101 17.82 5.86 1.85
C ASP A 101 17.88 4.37 2.21
N GLN A 102 18.48 4.06 3.35
CA GLN A 102 18.63 2.68 3.83
C GLN A 102 17.28 2.05 4.20
N ILE A 103 16.34 2.81 4.74
CA ILE A 103 14.97 2.34 5.00
C ILE A 103 14.26 2.05 3.68
N ARG A 104 14.37 2.95 2.70
CA ARG A 104 13.79 2.72 1.36
C ARG A 104 14.37 1.45 0.74
N LEU A 105 15.69 1.29 0.82
CA LEU A 105 16.41 0.13 0.31
C LEU A 105 15.99 -1.17 1.02
N LEU A 106 15.70 -1.13 2.31
CA LEU A 106 15.17 -2.27 3.08
C LEU A 106 13.86 -2.78 2.47
N PHE A 107 12.85 -1.92 2.34
CA PHE A 107 11.53 -2.35 1.89
C PHE A 107 11.48 -2.66 0.40
N SER A 108 12.16 -1.87 -0.45
CA SER A 108 12.33 -2.19 -1.87
C SER A 108 13.04 -3.54 -2.03
N GLY A 109 14.08 -3.82 -1.23
CA GLY A 109 14.86 -5.06 -1.30
C GLY A 109 14.08 -6.28 -0.83
N ILE A 110 13.22 -6.14 0.19
CA ILE A 110 12.32 -7.21 0.62
C ILE A 110 11.38 -7.58 -0.52
N ILE A 111 10.63 -6.59 -1.04
CA ILE A 111 9.55 -6.92 -1.96
C ILE A 111 10.08 -7.32 -3.35
N LEU A 112 11.16 -6.71 -3.84
CA LEU A 112 11.80 -7.13 -5.10
C LEU A 112 12.33 -8.55 -5.04
N LYS A 113 12.90 -8.95 -3.90
CA LYS A 113 13.40 -10.31 -3.71
C LYS A 113 12.26 -11.32 -3.63
N ILE A 114 11.14 -10.99 -2.98
CA ILE A 114 9.96 -11.87 -2.91
C ILE A 114 9.29 -12.01 -4.29
N VAL A 115 9.03 -10.90 -4.95
CA VAL A 115 8.21 -10.83 -6.16
C VAL A 115 9.00 -11.29 -7.38
N TYR A 116 10.24 -10.83 -7.53
CA TYR A 116 11.05 -11.06 -8.73
C TYR A 116 12.38 -11.80 -8.48
N GLY A 117 12.77 -12.03 -7.23
CA GLY A 117 14.04 -12.72 -6.92
C GLY A 117 15.28 -11.85 -7.15
N MET A 118 15.08 -10.53 -7.31
CA MET A 118 16.15 -9.56 -7.55
C MET A 118 16.82 -9.14 -6.25
N ASP A 119 18.15 -9.03 -6.27
CA ASP A 119 18.94 -8.44 -5.19
C ASP A 119 19.39 -7.04 -5.60
N ILE A 120 18.95 -6.04 -4.85
CA ILE A 120 19.35 -4.64 -5.07
C ILE A 120 20.50 -4.25 -4.15
N ARG A 121 21.47 -3.52 -4.69
CA ARG A 121 22.66 -3.08 -3.94
C ARG A 121 22.52 -1.69 -3.36
N ASP A 122 21.89 -0.80 -4.12
CA ASP A 122 21.67 0.60 -3.82
C ASP A 122 20.39 1.09 -4.52
N LEU A 123 20.06 2.36 -4.35
CA LEU A 123 18.88 2.99 -4.93
C LEU A 123 19.08 3.47 -6.37
N ASP A 124 20.29 3.36 -6.92
CA ASP A 124 20.59 3.73 -8.31
C ASP A 124 20.25 2.61 -9.30
N ASP A 125 19.79 1.47 -8.80
CA ASP A 125 19.21 0.38 -9.58
C ASP A 125 18.18 0.90 -10.59
N GLU A 126 18.32 0.45 -11.85
CA GLU A 126 17.51 0.92 -12.97
C GLU A 126 16.02 0.74 -12.71
N TYR A 127 15.63 -0.40 -12.12
CA TYR A 127 14.24 -0.68 -11.82
C TYR A 127 13.68 0.25 -10.75
N ILE A 128 14.45 0.52 -9.67
CA ILE A 128 14.01 1.41 -8.59
C ILE A 128 13.79 2.82 -9.13
N ARG A 129 14.73 3.34 -9.92
CA ARG A 129 14.61 4.67 -10.52
C ARG A 129 13.41 4.76 -11.46
N MET A 130 13.20 3.73 -12.27
CA MET A 130 12.04 3.63 -13.17
C MET A 130 10.72 3.62 -12.40
N ALA A 131 10.62 2.79 -11.37
CA ALA A 131 9.42 2.70 -10.54
C ALA A 131 9.15 4.01 -9.78
N GLN A 132 10.19 4.67 -9.25
CA GLN A 132 10.05 5.97 -8.60
C GLN A 132 9.51 7.03 -9.56
N MET A 133 10.00 7.07 -10.81
CA MET A 133 9.48 7.98 -11.83
C MET A 133 8.01 7.67 -12.17
N ALA A 134 7.64 6.39 -12.30
CA ALA A 134 6.26 5.98 -12.54
C ALA A 134 5.33 6.43 -11.40
N MET A 135 5.74 6.23 -10.15
CA MET A 135 4.99 6.60 -8.96
C MET A 135 4.90 8.13 -8.78
N GLU A 136 5.95 8.88 -9.15
CA GLU A 136 5.91 10.35 -9.17
C GLU A 136 4.85 10.86 -10.15
N GLY A 137 4.78 10.27 -11.36
CA GLY A 137 3.76 10.57 -12.35
C GLY A 137 2.35 10.29 -11.83
N GLN A 138 2.15 9.13 -11.21
CA GLN A 138 0.89 8.74 -10.58
C GLN A 138 0.47 9.73 -9.49
N SER A 139 1.37 10.04 -8.55
CA SER A 139 1.11 10.99 -7.46
C SER A 139 0.71 12.36 -8.00
N LYS A 140 1.40 12.86 -9.03
CA LYS A 140 1.07 14.14 -9.68
C LYS A 140 -0.31 14.14 -10.34
N SER A 141 -0.69 13.04 -10.97
CA SER A 141 -2.00 12.93 -11.64
C SER A 141 -3.17 12.83 -10.68
N HIS A 142 -2.96 12.23 -9.50
CA HIS A 142 -4.00 12.01 -8.49
C HIS A 142 -4.23 13.19 -7.54
N MET A 143 -3.43 14.25 -7.64
CA MET A 143 -3.68 15.47 -6.89
C MET A 143 -5.06 16.05 -7.28
N PRO A 144 -5.97 16.31 -6.32
CA PRO A 144 -7.28 16.88 -6.63
C PRO A 144 -7.16 18.17 -7.45
N GLY A 145 -7.89 18.25 -8.55
CA GLY A 145 -7.87 19.39 -9.47
C GLY A 145 -6.64 19.48 -10.40
N ALA A 146 -5.69 18.54 -10.34
CA ALA A 146 -4.50 18.59 -11.19
C ALA A 146 -4.79 18.29 -12.68
N CYS A 147 -5.80 17.45 -12.95
CA CYS A 147 -6.10 16.94 -14.28
C CYS A 147 -7.57 17.13 -14.67
N TRP A 148 -7.84 18.17 -15.49
CA TRP A 148 -9.19 18.45 -16.00
C TRP A 148 -9.80 17.32 -16.83
N VAL A 149 -8.97 16.42 -17.39
CA VAL A 149 -9.44 15.26 -18.15
C VAL A 149 -10.36 14.35 -17.32
N GLU A 150 -10.22 14.32 -15.99
CA GLU A 150 -11.08 13.54 -15.09
C GLU A 150 -12.52 14.07 -15.03
N TYR A 151 -12.70 15.39 -15.25
CA TYR A 151 -14.01 16.05 -15.27
C TYR A 151 -14.58 16.16 -16.69
N PHE A 152 -13.69 16.28 -17.68
CA PHE A 152 -14.03 16.45 -19.09
C PHE A 152 -13.35 15.35 -19.93
N PRO A 153 -13.92 14.13 -19.98
CA PRO A 153 -13.27 12.98 -20.61
C PRO A 153 -12.88 13.17 -22.07
N PHE A 154 -13.60 14.03 -22.81
CA PHE A 154 -13.29 14.31 -24.22
C PHE A 154 -11.89 14.92 -24.42
N LEU A 155 -11.31 15.56 -23.37
CA LEU A 155 -9.96 16.14 -23.41
C LEU A 155 -8.87 15.09 -23.71
N ARG A 156 -9.11 13.80 -23.44
CA ARG A 156 -8.15 12.71 -23.72
C ARG A 156 -7.83 12.57 -25.22
N HIS A 157 -8.77 12.96 -26.08
CA HIS A 157 -8.63 12.89 -27.53
C HIS A 157 -7.91 14.10 -28.12
N ILE A 158 -7.76 15.19 -27.36
CA ILE A 158 -7.09 16.41 -27.84
C ILE A 158 -5.57 16.17 -27.85
N PRO A 159 -4.84 16.52 -28.93
CA PRO A 159 -3.38 16.38 -28.98
C PRO A 159 -2.63 17.20 -27.90
N SER A 160 -1.47 16.72 -27.45
CA SER A 160 -0.71 17.35 -26.34
C SER A 160 -0.10 18.70 -26.67
N TRP A 161 -0.01 19.06 -27.95
CA TRP A 161 0.48 20.38 -28.38
C TRP A 161 -0.57 21.49 -28.21
N VAL A 162 -1.85 21.16 -28.03
CA VAL A 162 -2.93 22.15 -27.85
C VAL A 162 -2.82 22.80 -26.46
N PRO A 163 -2.92 24.14 -26.33
CA PRO A 163 -2.95 24.82 -25.02
C PRO A 163 -4.01 24.23 -24.09
N GLY A 164 -3.68 24.08 -22.80
CA GLY A 164 -4.61 23.53 -21.80
C GLY A 164 -4.61 22.00 -21.63
N THR A 165 -3.79 21.26 -22.39
CA THR A 165 -3.70 19.79 -22.32
C THR A 165 -2.55 19.27 -21.44
N SER A 166 -2.31 19.91 -20.29
CA SER A 166 -1.23 19.53 -19.36
C SER A 166 -1.28 18.06 -18.94
N SER A 167 -2.48 17.51 -18.73
CA SER A 167 -2.71 16.09 -18.42
C SER A 167 -2.11 15.15 -19.46
N LYS A 168 -2.21 15.48 -20.76
CA LYS A 168 -1.68 14.62 -21.83
C LYS A 168 -0.17 14.70 -21.91
N LYS A 169 0.43 15.89 -21.74
CA LYS A 169 1.88 16.05 -21.63
C LYS A 169 2.45 15.30 -20.42
N LEU A 170 1.73 15.35 -19.29
CA LEU A 170 2.08 14.57 -18.11
C LEU A 170 2.05 13.07 -18.43
N ALA A 171 0.98 12.60 -19.08
CA ALA A 171 0.85 11.21 -19.44
C ALA A 171 1.95 10.74 -20.40
N GLU A 172 2.22 11.48 -21.47
CA GLU A 172 3.30 11.18 -22.43
C GLU A 172 4.67 11.13 -21.78
N LYS A 173 4.93 12.01 -20.80
CA LYS A 173 6.19 12.01 -20.03
C LYS A 173 6.34 10.76 -19.15
N TYR A 174 5.28 10.36 -18.44
CA TYR A 174 5.39 9.34 -17.39
C TYR A 174 5.01 7.92 -17.82
N ARG A 175 4.25 7.75 -18.92
CA ARG A 175 3.81 6.46 -19.45
C ARG A 175 4.96 5.45 -19.67
N PRO A 176 6.10 5.81 -20.28
CA PRO A 176 7.17 4.83 -20.52
C PRO A 176 7.74 4.24 -19.22
N PHE A 177 7.74 5.01 -18.13
CA PHE A 177 8.20 4.53 -16.83
C PHE A 177 7.22 3.55 -16.20
N ALA A 178 5.91 3.79 -16.33
CA ALA A 178 4.89 2.86 -15.84
C ALA A 178 4.91 1.53 -16.62
N GLU A 179 5.04 1.61 -17.95
CA GLU A 179 5.17 0.42 -18.81
C GLU A 179 6.43 -0.37 -18.47
N GLY A 180 7.57 0.31 -18.34
CA GLY A 180 8.83 -0.32 -17.97
C GLY A 180 8.78 -0.96 -16.56
N MET A 181 8.17 -0.29 -15.58
CA MET A 181 8.00 -0.82 -14.22
C MET A 181 7.22 -2.15 -14.19
N VAL A 182 6.31 -2.35 -15.15
CA VAL A 182 5.50 -3.57 -15.27
C VAL A 182 6.24 -4.66 -16.05
N VAL A 183 6.83 -4.30 -17.19
CA VAL A 183 7.36 -5.26 -18.17
C VAL A 183 8.78 -5.71 -17.83
N LEU A 184 9.69 -4.77 -17.52
CA LEU A 184 11.11 -5.03 -17.35
C LEU A 184 11.42 -6.16 -16.35
N PRO A 185 10.95 -6.11 -15.09
CA PRO A 185 11.32 -7.11 -14.10
C PRO A 185 10.73 -8.49 -14.41
N TYR A 186 9.57 -8.53 -15.07
CA TYR A 186 8.92 -9.79 -15.42
C TYR A 186 9.62 -10.49 -16.58
N GLU A 187 9.99 -9.74 -17.62
CA GLU A 187 10.75 -10.29 -18.74
C GLU A 187 12.16 -10.74 -18.32
N GLN A 188 12.81 -10.02 -17.41
CA GLN A 188 14.09 -10.48 -16.84
C GLN A 188 13.96 -11.84 -16.15
N VAL A 189 12.90 -12.04 -15.35
CA VAL A 189 12.65 -13.34 -14.72
C VAL A 189 12.29 -14.39 -15.77
N ARG A 190 11.50 -14.04 -16.79
CA ARG A 190 11.13 -14.96 -17.88
C ARG A 190 12.36 -15.46 -18.64
N SER A 191 13.28 -14.56 -19.02
CA SER A 191 14.54 -14.95 -19.66
C SER A 191 15.35 -15.88 -18.75
N ALA A 192 15.47 -15.56 -17.46
CA ALA A 192 16.17 -16.42 -16.51
C ALA A 192 15.50 -17.80 -16.34
N VAL A 193 14.17 -17.91 -16.49
CA VAL A 193 13.46 -19.20 -16.48
C VAL A 193 13.84 -20.03 -17.70
N LEU A 194 13.87 -19.41 -18.89
CA LEU A 194 14.26 -20.08 -20.13
C LEU A 194 15.73 -20.54 -20.11
N GLU A 195 16.60 -19.77 -19.46
CA GLU A 195 18.02 -20.11 -19.27
C GLU A 195 18.27 -21.13 -18.15
N GLY A 196 17.26 -21.46 -17.33
CA GLY A 196 17.42 -22.32 -16.16
C GLY A 196 18.18 -21.65 -14.99
N SER A 197 18.35 -20.33 -15.02
CA SER A 197 19.07 -19.53 -14.01
C SER A 197 18.15 -18.80 -13.01
N ALA A 198 16.83 -18.85 -13.21
CA ALA A 198 15.86 -18.12 -12.40
C ALA A 198 15.87 -18.51 -10.91
N ARG A 199 15.99 -17.51 -10.05
CA ARG A 199 15.89 -17.66 -8.59
C ARG A 199 14.44 -17.91 -8.15
N PRO A 200 14.21 -18.55 -6.98
CA PRO A 200 12.87 -18.68 -6.43
C PRO A 200 12.23 -17.32 -6.15
N CYS A 201 11.08 -17.05 -6.76
CA CYS A 201 10.27 -15.85 -6.58
C CYS A 201 8.85 -16.07 -7.12
N ILE A 202 7.92 -15.18 -6.80
CA ILE A 202 6.53 -15.30 -7.27
C ILE A 202 6.46 -15.24 -8.80
N ALA A 203 7.18 -14.32 -9.44
CA ALA A 203 7.21 -14.18 -10.89
C ALA A 203 7.61 -15.50 -11.57
N ARG A 204 8.68 -16.16 -11.09
CA ARG A 204 9.10 -17.47 -11.58
C ARG A 204 7.97 -18.50 -11.47
N THR A 205 7.33 -18.60 -10.31
CA THR A 205 6.21 -19.54 -10.10
C THR A 205 5.06 -19.29 -11.07
N LEU A 206 4.69 -18.02 -11.29
CA LEU A 206 3.61 -17.65 -12.22
C LEU A 206 4.00 -17.94 -13.68
N ILE A 207 5.21 -17.57 -14.08
CA ILE A 207 5.72 -17.82 -15.44
C ILE A 207 5.73 -19.32 -15.75
N THR A 208 6.28 -20.15 -14.86
CA THR A 208 6.29 -21.62 -15.05
C THR A 208 4.87 -22.18 -15.09
N LYS A 209 3.99 -21.76 -14.17
CA LYS A 209 2.59 -22.20 -14.17
C LYS A 209 1.89 -21.85 -15.48
N ILE A 210 2.07 -20.64 -15.99
CA ILE A 210 1.48 -20.21 -17.26
C ILE A 210 2.08 -21.00 -18.43
N GLN A 211 3.40 -21.25 -18.43
CA GLN A 211 4.09 -22.10 -19.42
C GLN A 211 3.50 -23.50 -19.52
N ASP A 212 3.25 -24.14 -18.38
CA ASP A 212 2.74 -25.51 -18.30
C ASP A 212 1.27 -25.66 -18.70
N LEU A 213 0.51 -24.56 -18.75
CA LEU A 213 -0.88 -24.59 -19.20
C LEU A 213 -0.95 -24.79 -20.73
N ASN A 214 -1.76 -25.77 -21.15
CA ASN A 214 -2.11 -25.95 -22.57
C ASN A 214 -3.21 -24.96 -22.99
N ILE A 215 -2.84 -23.68 -23.10
CA ILE A 215 -3.72 -22.57 -23.46
C ILE A 215 -3.25 -21.90 -24.76
N ASN A 216 -4.19 -21.25 -25.46
CA ASN A 216 -3.87 -20.52 -26.67
C ASN A 216 -3.00 -19.28 -26.37
N PRO A 217 -2.29 -18.73 -27.39
CA PRO A 217 -1.42 -17.57 -27.20
C PRO A 217 -2.10 -16.32 -26.65
N GLU A 218 -3.38 -16.09 -27.00
CA GLU A 218 -4.14 -14.92 -26.53
C GLU A 218 -4.42 -14.99 -25.02
N GLN A 219 -4.85 -16.16 -24.53
CA GLN A 219 -5.10 -16.38 -23.11
C GLN A 219 -3.80 -16.32 -22.31
N ARG A 220 -2.71 -16.87 -22.86
CA ARG A 220 -1.37 -16.77 -22.27
C ARG A 220 -0.94 -15.31 -22.06
N ALA A 221 -1.11 -14.47 -23.08
CA ALA A 221 -0.79 -13.05 -22.99
C ALA A 221 -1.65 -12.32 -21.94
N LYS A 222 -2.93 -12.68 -21.78
CA LYS A 222 -3.81 -12.13 -20.74
C LYS A 222 -3.37 -12.54 -19.33
N ASP A 223 -3.00 -13.80 -19.14
CA ASP A 223 -2.53 -14.32 -17.86
C ASP A 223 -1.17 -13.70 -17.48
N ASP A 224 -0.27 -13.53 -18.45
CA ASP A 224 0.98 -12.80 -18.28
C ASP A 224 0.74 -11.33 -17.90
N ALA A 225 -0.18 -10.63 -18.58
CA ALA A 225 -0.51 -9.24 -18.26
C ALA A 225 -1.10 -9.09 -16.85
N LEU A 226 -1.96 -10.04 -16.44
CA LEU A 226 -2.50 -10.11 -15.09
C LEU A 226 -1.39 -10.31 -14.05
N ALA A 227 -0.45 -11.22 -14.31
CA ALA A 227 0.69 -11.47 -13.44
C ALA A 227 1.59 -10.23 -13.34
N MET A 228 2.04 -9.69 -14.47
CA MET A 228 2.88 -8.48 -14.54
C MET A 228 2.28 -7.32 -13.74
N GLY A 229 1.00 -7.00 -14.01
CA GLY A 229 0.31 -5.92 -13.31
C GLY A 229 0.18 -6.16 -11.81
N THR A 230 -0.16 -7.38 -11.40
CA THR A 230 -0.31 -7.73 -9.97
C THR A 230 1.01 -7.63 -9.22
N LEU A 231 2.11 -8.08 -9.83
CA LEU A 231 3.44 -8.03 -9.23
C LEU A 231 3.98 -6.59 -9.15
N ALA A 232 3.74 -5.79 -10.20
CA ALA A 232 4.17 -4.39 -10.25
C ALA A 232 3.47 -3.54 -9.17
N ILE A 233 2.15 -3.67 -9.02
CA ILE A 233 1.43 -2.94 -7.96
C ILE A 233 1.80 -3.44 -6.56
N THR A 234 2.15 -4.73 -6.41
CA THR A 234 2.65 -5.28 -5.14
C THR A 234 3.95 -4.58 -4.72
N TYR A 235 4.88 -4.38 -5.65
CA TYR A 235 6.10 -3.59 -5.39
C TYR A 235 5.74 -2.15 -4.99
N ALA A 236 4.97 -1.46 -5.83
CA ALA A 236 4.69 -0.04 -5.66
C ALA A 236 3.98 0.26 -4.32
N ALA A 237 3.01 -0.58 -3.93
CA ALA A 237 2.28 -0.43 -2.68
C ALA A 237 3.14 -0.74 -1.45
N ALA A 238 3.99 -1.78 -1.51
CA ALA A 238 4.75 -2.25 -0.35
C ALA A 238 5.98 -1.39 -0.04
N ALA A 239 6.67 -0.87 -1.06
CA ALA A 239 7.93 -0.16 -0.89
C ALA A 239 7.75 1.18 -0.15
N ASP A 240 6.82 2.02 -0.61
CA ASP A 240 6.66 3.39 -0.09
C ASP A 240 5.92 3.45 1.25
N THR A 241 4.82 2.70 1.40
CA THR A 241 3.99 2.78 2.61
C THR A 241 4.71 2.25 3.85
N SER A 242 5.45 1.15 3.71
CA SER A 242 6.25 0.57 4.80
C SER A 242 7.44 1.45 5.16
N THR A 243 8.08 2.06 4.15
CA THR A 243 9.14 3.07 4.36
C THR A 243 8.62 4.23 5.20
N ALA A 244 7.46 4.79 4.84
CA ALA A 244 6.85 5.88 5.59
C ALA A 244 6.48 5.47 7.02
N ALA A 245 5.94 4.26 7.22
CA ALA A 245 5.63 3.74 8.55
C ALA A 245 6.86 3.63 9.45
N LEU A 246 7.99 3.12 8.93
CA LEU A 246 9.23 3.04 9.69
C LEU A 246 9.83 4.43 9.98
N GLN A 247 9.71 5.37 9.04
CA GLN A 247 10.12 6.76 9.28
C GLN A 247 9.28 7.44 10.38
N VAL A 248 7.96 7.20 10.42
CA VAL A 248 7.09 7.68 11.50
C VAL A 248 7.49 7.08 12.84
N PHE A 249 7.78 5.77 12.88
CA PHE A 249 8.28 5.12 14.10
C PHE A 249 9.59 5.78 14.58
N LEU A 250 10.55 6.01 13.69
CA LEU A 250 11.82 6.63 14.06
C LEU A 250 11.65 8.08 14.53
N LEU A 251 10.75 8.83 13.90
CA LEU A 251 10.36 10.16 14.36
C LEU A 251 9.74 10.11 15.76
N ALA A 252 8.89 9.12 16.04
CA ALA A 252 8.31 8.96 17.36
C ALA A 252 9.39 8.62 18.41
N MET A 253 10.32 7.72 18.10
CA MET A 253 11.40 7.37 19.04
C MET A 253 12.37 8.52 19.29
N SER A 254 12.61 9.41 18.31
CA SER A 254 13.46 10.58 18.51
C SER A 254 12.79 11.68 19.35
N LEU A 255 11.46 11.81 19.25
CA LEU A 255 10.67 12.77 20.04
C LEU A 255 10.31 12.24 21.45
N HIS A 256 10.31 10.93 21.63
CA HIS A 256 9.89 10.23 22.86
C HIS A 256 10.94 9.22 23.35
N PRO A 257 12.15 9.68 23.74
CA PRO A 257 13.25 8.79 24.15
C PRO A 257 12.90 7.89 25.34
N GLU A 258 11.99 8.31 26.22
CA GLU A 258 11.46 7.51 27.33
C GLU A 258 10.70 6.27 26.85
N VAL A 259 9.99 6.37 25.72
CA VAL A 259 9.31 5.23 25.10
C VAL A 259 10.35 4.28 24.51
N GLN A 260 11.37 4.81 23.85
CA GLN A 260 12.45 4.01 23.29
C GLN A 260 13.19 3.22 24.39
N GLN A 261 13.49 3.83 25.53
CA GLN A 261 14.14 3.16 26.67
C GLN A 261 13.31 2.00 27.22
N LYS A 262 11.99 2.17 27.37
CA LYS A 262 11.08 1.10 27.78
C LYS A 262 11.06 -0.06 26.78
N ALA A 263 11.06 0.23 25.48
CA ALA A 263 11.13 -0.79 24.44
C ALA A 263 12.46 -1.57 24.49
N GLN A 264 13.58 -0.88 24.72
CA GLN A 264 14.89 -1.51 24.90
C GLN A 264 14.93 -2.40 26.15
N ALA A 265 14.29 -1.98 27.25
CA ALA A 265 14.19 -2.80 28.47
C ALA A 265 13.37 -4.07 28.24
N GLU A 266 12.25 -3.98 27.49
CA GLU A 266 11.46 -5.14 27.09
C GLU A 266 12.29 -6.11 26.22
N LEU A 267 12.98 -5.59 25.19
CA LEU A 267 13.87 -6.40 24.34
C LEU A 267 14.97 -7.08 25.16
N SER A 268 15.59 -6.35 26.10
CA SER A 268 16.64 -6.90 26.97
C SER A 268 16.12 -8.04 27.84
N THR A 269 14.85 -7.99 28.24
CA THR A 269 14.21 -9.00 29.09
C THR A 269 13.72 -10.22 28.31
N VAL A 270 13.10 -10.00 27.15
CA VAL A 270 12.46 -11.07 26.35
C VAL A 270 13.47 -11.75 25.42
N VAL A 271 14.31 -10.97 24.76
CA VAL A 271 15.23 -11.44 23.72
C VAL A 271 16.63 -11.69 24.29
N GLY A 272 17.08 -10.79 25.18
CA GLY A 272 18.43 -10.81 25.74
C GLY A 272 19.50 -10.30 24.77
N PRO A 273 20.78 -10.29 25.19
CA PRO A 273 21.86 -9.63 24.46
C PRO A 273 22.48 -10.49 23.34
N ASN A 274 22.16 -11.78 23.27
CA ASN A 274 22.93 -12.75 22.49
C ASN A 274 22.30 -13.10 21.12
N ARG A 275 21.13 -12.56 20.79
CA ARG A 275 20.45 -12.81 19.52
C ARG A 275 19.61 -11.62 19.08
N LEU A 276 19.25 -11.60 17.80
CA LEU A 276 18.24 -10.68 17.28
C LEU A 276 16.82 -11.22 17.56
N PRO A 277 15.81 -10.34 17.66
CA PRO A 277 14.41 -10.77 17.80
C PRO A 277 13.96 -11.62 16.61
N ASP A 278 13.06 -12.56 16.88
CA ASP A 278 12.42 -13.39 15.86
C ASP A 278 10.91 -13.51 16.11
N PRO A 279 10.12 -14.04 15.15
CA PRO A 279 8.66 -14.07 15.26
C PRO A 279 8.10 -14.80 16.49
N SER A 280 8.87 -15.71 17.11
CA SER A 280 8.43 -16.40 18.33
C SER A 280 8.36 -15.47 19.54
N ASP A 281 9.10 -14.37 19.53
CA ASP A 281 9.09 -13.37 20.61
C ASP A 281 7.85 -12.49 20.59
N LEU A 282 7.17 -12.39 19.45
CA LEU A 282 6.17 -11.36 19.19
C LEU A 282 5.05 -11.33 20.23
N GLN A 283 4.62 -12.49 20.74
CA GLN A 283 3.57 -12.56 21.76
C GLN A 283 4.01 -11.95 23.10
N SER A 284 5.30 -12.01 23.41
CA SER A 284 5.92 -11.51 24.65
C SER A 284 6.34 -10.04 24.55
N LEU A 285 6.51 -9.49 23.35
CA LEU A 285 6.89 -8.11 23.09
C LEU A 285 5.68 -7.16 23.13
N ILE A 286 5.02 -7.07 24.28
CA ILE A 286 3.75 -6.35 24.47
C ILE A 286 3.93 -4.84 24.25
N TYR A 287 4.97 -4.24 24.82
CA TYR A 287 5.23 -2.81 24.72
C TYR A 287 5.64 -2.40 23.30
N ILE A 288 6.47 -3.19 22.61
CA ILE A 288 6.79 -2.97 21.20
C ILE A 288 5.56 -3.09 20.31
N ARG A 289 4.68 -4.07 20.57
CA ARG A 289 3.39 -4.16 19.86
C ARG A 289 2.52 -2.93 20.11
N ALA A 290 2.49 -2.41 21.33
CA ALA A 290 1.79 -1.16 21.64
C ALA A 290 2.40 0.05 20.90
N ILE A 291 3.73 0.11 20.76
CA ILE A 291 4.40 1.15 19.95
C ILE A 291 3.98 1.05 18.48
N LEU A 292 3.86 -0.17 17.93
CA LEU A 292 3.42 -0.36 16.55
C LEU A 292 1.98 0.16 16.35
N LEU A 293 1.07 -0.17 17.28
CA LEU A 293 -0.30 0.36 17.26
C LEU A 293 -0.30 1.89 17.34
N GLU A 294 0.48 2.47 18.25
CA GLU A 294 0.54 3.93 18.43
C GLU A 294 1.18 4.65 17.23
N THR A 295 2.15 4.02 16.56
CA THR A 295 2.78 4.53 15.32
C THR A 295 1.73 4.70 14.22
N LEU A 296 0.91 3.67 14.00
CA LEU A 296 -0.12 3.70 12.97
C LEU A 296 -1.27 4.67 13.31
N ARG A 297 -1.58 4.83 14.61
CA ARG A 297 -2.62 5.75 15.08
C ARG A 297 -2.18 7.22 15.02
N TRP A 298 -0.98 7.52 15.52
CA TRP A 298 -0.51 8.89 15.75
C TRP A 298 -0.30 9.66 14.44
N LYS A 299 0.30 9.02 13.44
CA LYS A 299 0.48 9.58 12.09
C LYS A 299 0.15 8.51 11.04
N PRO A 300 -1.14 8.31 10.71
CA PRO A 300 -1.53 7.32 9.71
C PRO A 300 -0.96 7.68 8.34
N ILE A 301 -0.41 6.68 7.65
CA ILE A 301 0.30 6.85 6.36
C ILE A 301 -0.64 7.31 5.25
N VAL A 302 -1.90 6.85 5.28
CA VAL A 302 -2.94 7.24 4.31
C VAL A 302 -4.12 7.86 5.07
N PRO A 303 -4.03 9.15 5.46
CA PRO A 303 -4.97 9.78 6.38
C PRO A 303 -6.41 9.90 5.87
N LEU A 304 -6.61 9.85 4.55
CA LEU A 304 -7.93 9.88 3.90
C LEU A 304 -8.31 8.53 3.27
N SER A 305 -7.57 7.47 3.60
CA SER A 305 -7.68 6.16 2.94
C SER A 305 -7.67 6.28 1.41
N LEU A 306 -8.14 5.26 0.70
CA LEU A 306 -8.44 5.35 -0.73
C LEU A 306 -9.92 5.61 -0.94
N PHE A 307 -10.27 6.45 -1.90
CA PHE A 307 -11.65 6.87 -2.11
C PHE A 307 -12.49 5.75 -2.70
N HIS A 308 -13.70 5.59 -2.19
CA HIS A 308 -14.68 4.64 -2.68
C HIS A 308 -15.72 5.36 -3.55
N ARG A 309 -16.53 4.60 -4.28
CA ARG A 309 -17.65 5.10 -5.06
C ARG A 309 -18.90 4.27 -4.76
N VAL A 310 -20.04 4.94 -4.63
CA VAL A 310 -21.34 4.29 -4.40
C VAL A 310 -21.85 3.67 -5.70
N LEU A 311 -22.12 2.36 -5.69
CA LEU A 311 -22.53 1.60 -6.88
C LEU A 311 -24.02 1.79 -7.25
N ARG A 312 -24.87 2.03 -6.25
CA ARG A 312 -26.32 2.23 -6.36
C ARG A 312 -26.83 3.11 -5.22
N ASP A 313 -27.93 3.79 -5.44
CA ASP A 313 -28.58 4.63 -4.43
C ASP A 313 -28.79 3.87 -3.12
N ASP A 314 -28.65 4.55 -2.00
CA ASP A 314 -28.80 3.99 -0.66
C ASP A 314 -29.36 5.05 0.32
N GLU A 315 -29.85 4.60 1.46
CA GLU A 315 -30.27 5.47 2.56
C GLU A 315 -29.56 5.07 3.86
N TYR A 316 -28.99 6.04 4.55
CA TYR A 316 -28.32 5.83 5.82
C TYR A 316 -28.70 6.92 6.83
N ASN A 317 -29.26 6.51 7.97
CA ASN A 317 -29.72 7.41 9.04
C ASN A 317 -30.65 8.54 8.55
N GLY A 318 -31.57 8.23 7.63
CA GLY A 318 -32.52 9.19 7.05
C GLY A 318 -31.94 10.10 5.95
N TYR A 319 -30.68 9.90 5.57
CA TYR A 319 -30.03 10.62 4.47
C TYR A 319 -29.98 9.76 3.21
N PHE A 320 -30.46 10.31 2.10
CA PHE A 320 -30.31 9.71 0.78
C PHE A 320 -28.89 9.91 0.25
N ILE A 321 -28.26 8.81 -0.19
CA ILE A 321 -26.90 8.79 -0.76
C ILE A 321 -27.02 8.35 -2.23
N PRO A 322 -26.89 9.28 -3.19
CA PRO A 322 -27.01 8.94 -4.61
C PRO A 322 -25.90 8.02 -5.10
N LYS A 323 -26.21 7.18 -6.09
CA LYS A 323 -25.26 6.44 -6.90
C LYS A 323 -24.19 7.37 -7.47
N GLY A 324 -22.95 6.89 -7.49
CA GLY A 324 -21.82 7.64 -8.03
C GLY A 324 -21.17 8.59 -7.04
N THR A 325 -21.76 8.81 -5.87
CA THR A 325 -21.16 9.59 -4.78
C THR A 325 -19.77 9.03 -4.44
N VAL A 326 -18.78 9.92 -4.34
CA VAL A 326 -17.43 9.60 -3.87
C VAL A 326 -17.45 9.53 -2.35
N ILE A 327 -16.85 8.51 -1.78
CA ILE A 327 -16.81 8.29 -0.34
C ILE A 327 -15.37 8.37 0.12
N ILE A 328 -15.10 9.28 1.07
CA ILE A 328 -13.77 9.50 1.64
C ILE A 328 -13.79 9.02 3.10
N PRO A 329 -13.17 7.88 3.41
CA PRO A 329 -12.99 7.44 4.78
C PRO A 329 -11.87 8.28 5.42
N ALA A 330 -12.22 9.17 6.35
CA ALA A 330 -11.24 10.02 7.02
C ALA A 330 -10.55 9.26 8.16
N ALA A 331 -9.64 8.34 7.81
CA ALA A 331 -8.89 7.52 8.78
C ALA A 331 -8.20 8.35 9.87
N TRP A 332 -7.63 9.51 9.51
CA TRP A 332 -7.04 10.43 10.48
C TRP A 332 -8.07 10.94 11.49
N ALA A 333 -9.25 11.36 11.05
CA ALA A 333 -10.29 11.85 11.95
C ALA A 333 -10.73 10.76 12.95
N ILE A 334 -10.80 9.51 12.50
CA ILE A 334 -11.14 8.36 13.35
C ILE A 334 -10.03 8.08 14.36
N LEU A 335 -8.78 8.01 13.92
CA LEU A 335 -7.61 7.69 14.76
C LEU A 335 -7.22 8.83 15.72
N GLN A 336 -7.78 10.02 15.51
CA GLN A 336 -7.59 11.19 16.35
C GLN A 336 -8.85 11.55 17.16
N ASN A 337 -9.87 10.68 17.17
CA ASN A 337 -11.06 10.90 17.98
C ASN A 337 -10.70 10.80 19.48
N PRO A 338 -10.83 11.89 20.28
CA PRO A 338 -10.48 11.87 21.70
C PRO A 338 -11.38 10.98 22.55
N GLU A 339 -12.59 10.64 22.08
CA GLU A 339 -13.48 9.70 22.77
C GLU A 339 -12.96 8.25 22.70
N GLU A 340 -12.31 7.88 21.59
CA GLU A 340 -11.72 6.55 21.40
C GLU A 340 -10.25 6.52 21.84
N TYR A 341 -9.53 7.62 21.63
CA TYR A 341 -8.11 7.77 21.93
C TYR A 341 -7.85 9.05 22.74
N PRO A 342 -7.99 9.02 24.08
CA PRO A 342 -7.77 10.20 24.93
C PRO A 342 -6.37 10.80 24.75
N GLU A 343 -6.25 12.13 24.67
CA GLU A 343 -5.00 12.83 24.30
C GLU A 343 -4.44 12.30 22.96
N PRO A 344 -5.21 12.43 21.86
CA PRO A 344 -4.89 11.83 20.56
C PRO A 344 -3.60 12.42 19.94
N GLU A 345 -3.23 13.64 20.29
CA GLU A 345 -2.01 14.31 19.84
C GLU A 345 -0.72 13.75 20.46
N LYS A 346 -0.81 13.09 21.62
CA LYS A 346 0.33 12.52 22.32
C LYS A 346 0.64 11.11 21.82
N PHE A 347 1.92 10.83 21.58
CA PHE A 347 2.41 9.48 21.35
C PHE A 347 2.54 8.74 22.69
N ARG A 348 1.56 7.88 23.01
CA ARG A 348 1.50 7.15 24.29
C ARG A 348 1.12 5.68 24.08
N PRO A 349 2.10 4.78 23.87
CA PRO A 349 1.86 3.34 23.71
C PRO A 349 1.06 2.71 24.86
N GLU A 350 1.23 3.21 26.09
CA GLU A 350 0.56 2.70 27.29
C GLU A 350 -0.97 2.71 27.18
N ARG A 351 -1.55 3.51 26.28
CA ARG A 351 -3.00 3.46 26.03
C ARG A 351 -3.45 2.05 25.67
N PHE A 352 -2.63 1.29 24.95
CA PHE A 352 -2.94 -0.06 24.52
C PHE A 352 -2.57 -1.13 25.54
N ILE A 353 -2.12 -0.81 26.76
CA ILE A 353 -1.62 -1.82 27.73
C ILE A 353 -2.36 -1.76 29.06
N GLU A 354 -2.90 -2.90 29.50
CA GLU A 354 -3.50 -3.10 30.83
C GLU A 354 -3.02 -4.42 31.42
N ASN A 355 -2.57 -4.40 32.68
CA ASN A 355 -2.15 -5.60 33.41
C ASN A 355 -1.12 -6.46 32.62
N GLY A 356 -0.19 -5.79 31.92
CA GLY A 356 0.85 -6.44 31.12
C GLY A 356 0.35 -7.11 29.84
N LYS A 357 -0.89 -6.82 29.39
CA LYS A 357 -1.47 -7.35 28.15
C LYS A 357 -1.99 -6.20 27.29
N LEU A 358 -2.13 -6.46 25.99
CA LEU A 358 -2.80 -5.50 25.11
C LEU A 358 -4.29 -5.38 25.47
N LYS A 359 -4.79 -4.14 25.55
CA LYS A 359 -6.19 -3.82 25.84
C LYS A 359 -7.08 -4.09 24.63
N PRO A 360 -8.09 -4.97 24.72
CA PRO A 360 -9.05 -5.15 23.64
C PRO A 360 -10.08 -4.01 23.54
N GLN A 361 -10.26 -3.18 24.57
CA GLN A 361 -11.32 -2.16 24.61
C GLN A 361 -10.98 -0.91 23.78
N ILE A 362 -9.70 -0.62 23.55
CA ILE A 362 -9.31 0.45 22.62
C ILE A 362 -9.36 -0.12 21.21
N ARG A 363 -9.98 0.63 20.29
CA ARG A 363 -10.03 0.24 18.89
C ARG A 363 -8.63 0.01 18.35
N ASP A 364 -8.45 -1.16 17.74
CA ASP A 364 -7.22 -1.53 17.06
C ASP A 364 -6.99 -0.61 15.83
N PRO A 365 -5.91 0.20 15.81
CA PRO A 365 -5.58 1.06 14.67
C PRO A 365 -5.40 0.30 13.35
N PHE A 366 -5.07 -1.00 13.37
CA PHE A 366 -5.00 -1.82 12.16
C PHE A 366 -6.34 -1.86 11.41
N THR A 367 -7.47 -1.82 12.13
CA THR A 367 -8.81 -1.85 11.52
C THR A 367 -9.16 -0.59 10.73
N ILE A 368 -8.38 0.48 10.90
CA ILE A 368 -8.55 1.75 10.17
C ILE A 368 -7.40 1.97 9.18
N ALA A 369 -6.16 1.71 9.62
CA ALA A 369 -4.95 2.02 8.86
C ALA A 369 -4.84 1.23 7.53
N PHE A 370 -5.43 0.03 7.47
CA PHE A 370 -5.36 -0.85 6.30
C PHE A 370 -6.62 -0.82 5.42
N GLY A 371 -7.49 0.17 5.61
CA GLY A 371 -8.71 0.32 4.83
C GLY A 371 -9.87 -0.52 5.35
N PHE A 372 -10.90 -0.69 4.51
CA PHE A 372 -12.22 -1.15 4.94
C PHE A 372 -12.84 -2.09 3.91
N GLY A 373 -13.62 -3.05 4.41
CA GLY A 373 -14.46 -3.93 3.62
C GLY A 373 -13.69 -4.83 2.66
N ARG A 374 -14.17 -4.91 1.41
CA ARG A 374 -13.60 -5.79 0.38
C ARG A 374 -12.30 -5.27 -0.23
N ARG A 375 -11.95 -4.01 -0.01
CA ARG A 375 -10.90 -3.30 -0.75
C ARG A 375 -9.56 -3.34 -0.06
#